data_AF-A0AAW8VKH8-F1
#
_entry.id   AF-A0AAW8VKH8-F1
#
_cell.length_a   1.000
_cell.length_b   1.000
_cell.length_c   1.000
_cell.angle_alpha   90.00
_cell.angle_beta   90.00
_cell.angle_gamma   90.00
#
_symmetry.space_group_name_H-M   'P 1'
#
loop_
_entity.id
_entity.type
_entity.pdbx_description
1 polymer ?
#
loop_
_entity_poly.entity_id
_entity_poly.type
_entity_poly.pdbx_seq_one_letter_code
_entity_poly.pdbx_strand_id
1 'polypeptide(L)'
;MRHFYYLCFLLLGFLSLPVRAGEDNRGPEQYTREYIMKDYMKDPVRTLQLLDKAEVNSAMPLNIVDELRSAVYRNMYRNKSALYYARRAYVSDSLSHDNPSHLLRMTVSMAELFSLLSEYKESMRYAVQGVELARELKDIQSECRLLFCMGENKRRLSFKEEGYLFFDQAIDLLDNSKNEDYETMLSYFYGVKMGYLIADKRSNEALEIGLQREKLLDRMSEQSKIRADLLDLQFAYVYSKLAYLFHLTGDQKRAVVYYKNYQSTNAASTPDGKFDATPYLLLLGKYQAVLDNCRDFKEVMRQQDTLNSQYLSILNLEIQANVKLENYKTVINLQRDITAIKDSIYQREKQNAALELDVLYELNEKEARISEQAFQLKIRTITLICILSGTLLALFFLWRLWHQNCVIRNKNKALVKRINEQFSMQEEMDRSQLGVEKDLSFPEKVEDESGDNEEQDKQMNKMIFEKLDYIIKRDKMYLSPDLSREELTRIVRMNNTRFAKMIKENTDTNLNGYINNLRLNYAIHLMKEQPDYTLRAIAESSGINSMPTFHQLFKGRTGMTPSEFKNAQKDMDS
;
A
#
# COMPACT_ATOMS: atom_id res chain seq x y z
N MET A 1 -48.81 -1.21 -14.23
CA MET A 1 -49.05 -2.45 -13.48
C MET A 1 -48.77 -2.19 -12.01
N ARG A 2 -49.72 -2.60 -11.16
CA ARG A 2 -49.66 -2.96 -9.73
C ARG A 2 -48.35 -2.71 -8.93
N HIS A 3 -48.50 -1.91 -7.86
CA HIS A 3 -48.13 -2.13 -6.43
C HIS A 3 -46.76 -2.76 -6.09
N PHE A 4 -46.01 -2.38 -5.04
CA PHE A 4 -46.21 -1.50 -3.86
C PHE A 4 -44.90 -0.66 -3.65
N TYR A 5 -44.68 0.22 -2.66
CA TYR A 5 -45.39 0.60 -1.41
C TYR A 5 -45.63 2.13 -1.34
N TYR A 6 -45.60 2.74 -0.14
CA TYR A 6 -45.87 4.16 0.16
C TYR A 6 -44.64 4.77 0.88
N LEU A 7 -44.21 6.04 0.73
CA LEU A 7 -44.88 7.35 0.62
C LEU A 7 -45.19 7.98 2.00
N CYS A 8 -44.38 8.98 2.38
CA CYS A 8 -44.64 9.91 3.50
C CYS A 8 -44.14 11.32 3.15
N PHE A 9 -45.06 12.29 3.12
CA PHE A 9 -44.77 13.73 3.05
C PHE A 9 -45.79 14.46 3.92
N LEU A 10 -45.30 15.26 4.88
CA LEU A 10 -45.95 16.37 5.61
C LEU A 10 -47.30 16.20 6.39
N LEU A 11 -47.21 16.68 7.65
CA LEU A 11 -48.19 17.44 8.46
C LEU A 11 -49.31 16.74 9.25
N LEU A 12 -49.58 17.36 10.42
CA LEU A 12 -50.55 17.02 11.48
C LEU A 12 -50.20 15.74 12.29
N GLY A 13 -50.35 15.70 13.62
CA GLY A 13 -50.76 16.72 14.59
C GLY A 13 -51.35 16.07 15.85
N PHE A 14 -50.90 16.50 17.04
CA PHE A 14 -51.46 16.20 18.37
C PHE A 14 -51.86 14.75 18.72
N LEU A 15 -51.13 14.16 19.68
CA LEU A 15 -51.75 13.46 20.81
C LEU A 15 -50.85 13.61 22.05
N SER A 16 -51.19 14.59 22.89
CA SER A 16 -50.63 14.77 24.23
C SER A 16 -51.62 14.25 25.27
N LEU A 17 -51.13 13.52 26.28
CA LEU A 17 -51.74 13.37 27.60
C LEU A 17 -50.62 13.23 28.64
N PRO A 18 -50.85 13.58 29.92
CA PRO A 18 -49.92 14.49 30.58
C PRO A 18 -49.25 13.92 31.84
N VAL A 19 -48.07 14.44 32.15
CA VAL A 19 -47.55 14.44 33.52
C VAL A 19 -47.43 15.89 34.00
N ARG A 20 -47.99 16.10 35.18
CA ARG A 20 -48.26 17.37 35.88
C ARG A 20 -47.17 18.44 35.79
N ALA A 21 -47.60 19.68 35.55
CA ALA A 21 -46.74 20.85 35.58
C ALA A 21 -46.22 21.17 36.99
N GLY A 22 -44.95 21.57 37.04
CA GLY A 22 -44.33 22.38 38.08
C GLY A 22 -43.53 23.50 37.38
N GLU A 23 -43.73 24.74 37.80
CA GLU A 23 -43.42 25.97 37.06
C GLU A 23 -41.92 26.22 36.78
N ASP A 24 -41.56 26.44 35.49
CA ASP A 24 -40.88 27.65 34.99
C ASP A 24 -40.76 27.55 33.46
N ASN A 25 -41.71 28.18 32.73
CA ASN A 25 -41.90 27.91 31.31
C ASN A 25 -41.05 28.86 30.42
N ARG A 26 -39.78 28.48 30.20
CA ARG A 26 -38.93 29.04 29.13
C ARG A 26 -38.48 27.90 28.21
N GLY A 27 -38.67 28.09 26.90
CA GLY A 27 -38.77 27.00 25.91
C GLY A 27 -37.45 26.30 25.50
N PRO A 28 -37.55 25.30 24.60
CA PRO A 28 -36.45 24.41 24.22
C PRO A 28 -35.24 25.10 23.56
N GLU A 29 -35.40 26.34 23.06
CA GLU A 29 -34.30 27.13 22.48
C GLU A 29 -33.14 27.38 23.47
N GLN A 30 -33.42 27.39 24.78
CA GLN A 30 -32.42 27.59 25.83
C GLN A 30 -31.54 26.36 26.09
N TYR A 31 -31.92 25.19 25.57
CA TYR A 31 -31.18 23.93 25.70
C TYR A 31 -30.46 23.56 24.39
N THR A 32 -30.02 24.56 23.62
CA THR A 32 -29.16 24.36 22.45
C THR A 32 -27.69 24.53 22.80
N ARG A 33 -26.81 23.78 22.14
CA ARG A 33 -25.35 23.87 22.34
C ARG A 33 -24.83 25.28 22.08
N GLU A 34 -25.35 25.95 21.06
CA GLU A 34 -24.97 27.32 20.68
C GLU A 34 -25.38 28.35 21.73
N TYR A 35 -26.59 28.25 22.29
CA TYR A 35 -27.05 29.13 23.37
C TYR A 35 -26.16 29.01 24.61
N ILE A 36 -25.88 27.77 25.02
CA ILE A 36 -25.03 27.49 26.20
C ILE A 36 -23.59 27.97 25.97
N MET A 37 -23.03 27.75 24.77
CA MET A 37 -21.69 28.23 24.39
C MET A 37 -21.58 29.76 24.23
N LYS A 38 -22.69 30.51 24.26
CA LYS A 38 -22.66 31.99 24.21
C LYS A 38 -22.35 32.63 25.57
N ASP A 39 -22.89 32.05 26.64
CA ASP A 39 -22.87 32.65 27.98
C ASP A 39 -21.91 31.97 28.97
N TYR A 40 -21.40 30.76 28.67
CA TYR A 40 -20.55 29.97 29.59
C TYR A 40 -19.30 30.67 30.11
N MET A 41 -18.72 31.58 29.32
CA MET A 41 -17.56 32.37 29.73
C MET A 41 -17.93 33.50 30.70
N LYS A 42 -19.17 34.02 30.62
CA LYS A 42 -19.63 35.21 31.36
C LYS A 42 -20.30 34.85 32.69
N ASP A 43 -21.09 33.77 32.72
CA ASP A 43 -21.81 33.32 33.91
C ASP A 43 -21.75 31.79 34.04
N PRO A 44 -20.58 31.22 34.37
CA PRO A 44 -20.39 29.78 34.42
C PRO A 44 -21.29 29.09 35.46
N VAL A 45 -21.65 29.78 36.56
CA VAL A 45 -22.51 29.22 37.62
C VAL A 45 -23.94 29.03 37.11
N ARG A 46 -24.53 30.05 36.46
CA ARG A 46 -25.84 29.92 35.82
C ARG A 46 -25.80 28.91 34.67
N THR A 47 -24.70 28.84 33.92
CA THR A 47 -24.56 27.84 32.85
C THR A 47 -24.55 26.41 33.38
N LEU A 48 -23.91 26.12 34.51
CA LEU A 48 -24.00 24.82 35.16
C LEU A 48 -25.45 24.51 35.60
N GLN A 49 -26.16 25.47 36.21
CA GLN A 49 -27.57 25.30 36.59
C GLN A 49 -28.48 25.01 35.38
N LEU A 50 -28.21 25.62 34.22
CA LEU A 50 -28.93 25.33 32.98
C LEU A 50 -28.63 23.91 32.46
N LEU A 51 -27.38 23.45 32.56
CA LEU A 51 -26.98 22.09 32.19
C LEU A 51 -27.58 21.03 33.13
N ASP A 52 -27.68 21.32 34.42
CA ASP A 52 -28.35 20.44 35.40
C ASP A 52 -29.85 20.32 35.10
N LYS A 53 -30.52 21.43 34.76
CA LYS A 53 -31.91 21.40 34.26
C LYS A 53 -32.03 20.65 32.93
N ALA A 54 -31.05 20.74 32.03
CA ALA A 54 -31.06 20.05 30.75
C ALA A 54 -30.97 18.52 30.92
N GLU A 55 -30.11 18.04 31.83
CA GLU A 55 -30.00 16.61 32.16
C GLU A 55 -31.28 16.07 32.81
N VAL A 56 -31.79 16.75 33.86
CA VAL A 56 -33.00 16.32 34.58
C VAL A 56 -34.22 16.24 33.66
N ASN A 57 -34.36 17.18 32.73
CA ASN A 57 -35.47 17.22 31.77
C ASN A 57 -35.22 16.36 30.52
N SER A 58 -34.08 15.65 30.41
CA SER A 58 -33.64 14.96 29.19
C SER A 58 -33.69 15.83 27.92
N ALA A 59 -33.44 17.14 28.05
CA ALA A 59 -33.60 18.13 26.98
C ALA A 59 -32.46 18.07 25.93
N MET A 60 -31.37 17.37 26.25
CA MET A 60 -30.18 17.23 25.41
C MET A 60 -29.52 15.85 25.67
N PRO A 61 -28.89 15.21 24.67
CA PRO A 61 -28.14 13.97 24.89
C PRO A 61 -27.02 14.14 25.93
N LEU A 62 -26.87 13.14 26.81
CA LEU A 62 -26.01 13.21 27.99
C LEU A 62 -24.53 13.50 27.66
N ASN A 63 -24.02 12.93 26.57
CA ASN A 63 -22.66 13.19 26.08
C ASN A 63 -22.44 14.67 25.69
N ILE A 64 -23.45 15.37 25.17
CA ILE A 64 -23.36 16.80 24.85
C ILE A 64 -23.50 17.66 26.11
N VAL A 65 -24.32 17.24 27.08
CA VAL A 65 -24.37 17.89 28.40
C VAL A 65 -23.01 17.79 29.11
N ASP A 66 -22.37 16.62 29.05
CA ASP A 66 -21.05 16.38 29.62
C ASP A 66 -19.92 17.10 28.84
N GLU A 67 -20.00 17.22 27.50
CA GLU A 67 -19.16 18.14 26.70
C GLU A 67 -19.23 19.57 27.28
N LEU A 68 -20.44 20.09 27.44
CA LEU A 68 -20.66 21.47 27.83
C LEU A 68 -20.25 21.74 29.27
N ARG A 69 -20.51 20.80 30.19
CA ARG A 69 -19.98 20.87 31.57
C ARG A 69 -18.45 20.90 31.57
N SER A 70 -17.81 20.09 30.75
CA SER A 70 -16.35 20.11 30.62
C SER A 70 -15.84 21.49 30.19
N ALA A 71 -16.44 22.09 29.16
CA ALA A 71 -16.10 23.43 28.69
C ALA A 71 -16.27 24.50 29.78
N VAL A 72 -17.37 24.46 30.54
CA VAL A 72 -17.61 25.37 31.67
C VAL A 72 -16.55 25.20 32.77
N TYR A 73 -16.28 23.96 33.20
CA TYR A 73 -15.27 23.72 34.24
C TYR A 73 -13.85 24.08 33.79
N ARG A 74 -13.50 23.89 32.52
CA ARG A 74 -12.23 24.32 31.92
C ARG A 74 -12.11 25.84 31.94
N ASN A 75 -13.18 26.57 31.64
CA ASN A 75 -13.24 28.03 31.75
C ASN A 75 -13.11 28.52 33.21
N MET A 76 -13.62 27.76 34.18
CA MET A 76 -13.40 27.99 35.61
C MET A 76 -12.02 27.54 36.13
N TYR A 77 -11.10 27.11 35.24
CA TYR A 77 -9.79 26.53 35.57
C TYR A 77 -9.85 25.28 36.49
N ARG A 78 -11.01 24.60 36.55
CA ARG A 78 -11.24 23.36 37.32
C ARG A 78 -10.93 22.13 36.46
N ASN A 79 -9.67 21.98 36.08
CA ASN A 79 -9.24 21.01 35.05
C ASN A 79 -9.57 19.54 35.39
N LYS A 80 -9.55 19.13 36.67
CA LYS A 80 -10.00 17.76 37.05
C LYS A 80 -11.49 17.55 36.83
N SER A 81 -12.32 18.53 37.17
CA SER A 81 -13.77 18.48 36.91
C SER A 81 -14.03 18.44 35.41
N ALA A 82 -13.33 19.27 34.64
CA ALA A 82 -13.41 19.25 33.18
C ALA A 82 -13.04 17.87 32.60
N LEU A 83 -11.91 17.29 33.03
CA LEU A 83 -11.49 15.96 32.57
C LEU A 83 -12.51 14.86 32.92
N TYR A 84 -13.12 14.91 34.10
CA TYR A 84 -14.15 13.95 34.50
C TYR A 84 -15.34 13.94 33.53
N TYR A 85 -15.89 15.12 33.20
CA TYR A 85 -17.01 15.22 32.27
C TYR A 85 -16.58 14.97 30.80
N ALA A 86 -15.40 15.42 30.37
CA ALA A 86 -14.85 15.09 29.06
C ALA A 86 -14.71 13.58 28.84
N ARG A 87 -14.22 12.85 29.87
CA ARG A 87 -14.08 11.40 29.82
C ARG A 87 -15.44 10.69 29.74
N ARG A 88 -16.47 11.19 30.43
CA ARG A 88 -17.84 10.66 30.33
C ARG A 88 -18.38 10.79 28.91
N ALA A 89 -18.29 11.98 28.31
CA ALA A 89 -18.68 12.21 26.92
C ALA A 89 -17.91 11.32 25.94
N TYR A 90 -16.57 11.32 26.03
CA TYR A 90 -15.69 10.48 25.20
C TYR A 90 -16.04 8.99 25.25
N VAL A 91 -16.26 8.43 26.45
CA VAL A 91 -16.61 7.01 26.60
C VAL A 91 -17.99 6.72 26.00
N SER A 92 -18.95 7.63 26.12
CA SER A 92 -20.27 7.48 25.49
C SER A 92 -20.15 7.41 23.96
N ASP A 93 -19.35 8.29 23.33
CA ASP A 93 -19.16 8.31 21.88
C ASP A 93 -18.35 7.11 21.38
N SER A 94 -17.31 6.73 22.12
CA SER A 94 -16.43 5.60 21.80
C SER A 94 -17.13 4.24 21.93
N LEU A 95 -18.25 4.16 22.65
CA LEU A 95 -19.08 2.97 22.71
C LEU A 95 -20.12 2.96 21.58
N SER A 96 -20.77 4.10 21.30
CA SER A 96 -21.82 4.16 20.28
C SER A 96 -21.29 4.08 18.85
N HIS A 97 -20.12 4.65 18.57
CA HIS A 97 -19.55 4.82 17.21
C HIS A 97 -20.40 5.67 16.24
N ASP A 98 -21.51 6.27 16.71
CA ASP A 98 -22.50 6.96 15.86
C ASP A 98 -22.07 8.36 15.39
N ASN A 99 -21.10 8.99 16.07
CA ASN A 99 -20.72 10.39 15.81
C ASN A 99 -19.19 10.60 15.89
N PRO A 100 -18.44 10.31 14.80
CA PRO A 100 -16.98 10.42 14.80
C PRO A 100 -16.50 11.88 14.97
N SER A 101 -17.28 12.87 14.55
CA SER A 101 -16.94 14.30 14.75
C SER A 101 -17.05 14.75 16.21
N HIS A 102 -18.00 14.22 16.98
CA HIS A 102 -18.08 14.47 18.42
C HIS A 102 -16.98 13.72 19.17
N LEU A 103 -16.73 12.45 18.80
CA LEU A 103 -15.61 11.66 19.32
C LEU A 103 -14.26 12.36 19.11
N LEU A 104 -14.03 12.95 17.92
CA LEU A 104 -12.83 13.73 17.65
C LEU A 104 -12.73 14.95 18.58
N ARG A 105 -13.80 15.74 18.70
CA ARG A 105 -13.84 16.91 19.61
C ARG A 105 -13.54 16.53 21.05
N MET A 106 -14.05 15.38 21.51
CA MET A 106 -13.75 14.85 22.84
C MET A 106 -12.31 14.33 22.93
N THR A 107 -11.77 13.72 21.88
CA THR A 107 -10.35 13.34 21.79
C THR A 107 -9.42 14.55 21.94
N VAL A 108 -9.71 15.66 21.24
CA VAL A 108 -9.00 16.94 21.38
C VAL A 108 -9.09 17.47 22.81
N SER A 109 -10.28 17.44 23.41
CA SER A 109 -10.51 17.92 24.77
C SER A 109 -9.77 17.08 25.82
N MET A 110 -9.70 15.76 25.63
CA MET A 110 -8.92 14.85 26.49
C MET A 110 -7.43 15.16 26.37
N ALA A 111 -6.88 15.29 25.16
CA ALA A 111 -5.47 15.63 24.94
C ALA A 111 -5.08 16.93 25.67
N GLU A 112 -5.83 18.02 25.46
CA GLU A 112 -5.57 19.31 26.10
C GLU A 112 -5.69 19.25 27.64
N LEU A 113 -6.72 18.56 28.17
CA LEU A 113 -6.95 18.49 29.62
C LEU A 113 -5.88 17.65 30.34
N PHE A 114 -5.40 16.57 29.74
CA PHE A 114 -4.26 15.83 30.28
C PHE A 114 -2.97 16.67 30.25
N SER A 115 -2.75 17.48 29.20
CA SER A 115 -1.60 18.40 29.15
C SER A 115 -1.64 19.42 30.30
N LEU A 116 -2.82 20.01 30.53
CA LEU A 116 -3.07 20.97 31.62
C LEU A 116 -2.92 20.37 33.03
N LEU A 117 -3.07 19.05 33.17
CA LEU A 117 -2.89 18.31 34.42
C LEU A 117 -1.46 17.73 34.60
N SER A 118 -0.57 17.96 33.63
CA SER A 118 0.78 17.39 33.53
C SER A 118 0.81 15.86 33.39
N GLU A 119 -0.21 15.28 32.78
CA GLU A 119 -0.31 13.85 32.42
C GLU A 119 0.09 13.66 30.95
N TYR A 120 1.36 13.98 30.64
CA TYR A 120 1.83 14.12 29.27
C TYR A 120 1.78 12.82 28.43
N LYS A 121 1.87 11.62 29.05
CA LYS A 121 1.71 10.34 28.31
C LYS A 121 0.32 10.22 27.70
N GLU A 122 -0.73 10.36 28.53
CA GLU A 122 -2.11 10.25 28.04
C GLU A 122 -2.45 11.40 27.10
N SER A 123 -1.97 12.61 27.38
CA SER A 123 -2.12 13.75 26.45
C SER A 123 -1.56 13.44 25.05
N MET A 124 -0.32 12.95 24.96
CA MET A 124 0.29 12.54 23.69
C MET A 124 -0.44 11.39 23.01
N ARG A 125 -0.90 10.40 23.77
CA ARG A 125 -1.69 9.26 23.27
C ARG A 125 -2.98 9.72 22.59
N TYR A 126 -3.78 10.55 23.28
CA TYR A 126 -5.01 11.10 22.72
C TYR A 126 -4.72 12.04 21.54
N ALA A 127 -3.62 12.80 21.57
CA ALA A 127 -3.26 13.68 20.46
C ALA A 127 -2.90 12.92 19.18
N VAL A 128 -2.07 11.87 19.27
CA VAL A 128 -1.70 11.04 18.10
C VAL A 128 -2.95 10.37 17.51
N GLN A 129 -3.77 9.72 18.33
CA GLN A 129 -5.02 9.08 17.89
C GLN A 129 -6.00 10.10 17.26
N GLY A 130 -6.08 11.30 17.82
CA GLY A 130 -6.94 12.35 17.29
C GLY A 130 -6.43 12.97 15.99
N VAL A 131 -5.11 13.02 15.73
CA VAL A 131 -4.55 13.52 14.46
C VAL A 131 -4.92 12.57 13.31
N GLU A 132 -4.86 11.26 13.55
CA GLU A 132 -5.30 10.25 12.57
C GLU A 132 -6.79 10.45 12.24
N LEU A 133 -7.65 10.50 13.26
CA LEU A 133 -9.09 10.72 13.09
C LEU A 133 -9.44 12.10 12.46
N ALA A 134 -8.68 13.16 12.79
CA ALA A 134 -8.86 14.49 12.20
C ALA A 134 -8.56 14.48 10.70
N ARG A 135 -7.51 13.75 10.26
CA ARG A 135 -7.17 13.59 8.84
C ARG A 135 -8.21 12.78 8.08
N GLU A 136 -8.72 11.71 8.68
CA GLU A 136 -9.82 10.92 8.10
C GLU A 136 -11.09 11.76 7.90
N LEU A 137 -11.46 12.57 8.90
CA LEU A 137 -12.61 13.48 8.85
C LEU A 137 -12.35 14.79 8.09
N LYS A 138 -11.09 15.05 7.69
CA LYS A 138 -10.62 16.30 7.07
C LYS A 138 -10.86 17.55 7.94
N ASP A 139 -10.87 17.39 9.25
CA ASP A 139 -11.01 18.48 10.23
C ASP A 139 -9.64 19.11 10.54
N ILE A 140 -9.27 20.09 9.72
CA ILE A 140 -8.03 20.87 9.86
C ILE A 140 -7.95 21.57 11.23
N GLN A 141 -9.08 22.05 11.79
CA GLN A 141 -9.07 22.74 13.08
C GLN A 141 -8.68 21.79 14.21
N SER A 142 -9.23 20.57 14.21
CA SER A 142 -8.88 19.54 15.20
C SER A 142 -7.46 19.01 15.01
N GLU A 143 -7.01 18.78 13.77
CA GLU A 143 -5.61 18.40 13.50
C GLU A 143 -4.64 19.44 14.05
N CYS A 144 -4.85 20.71 13.72
CA CYS A 144 -4.02 21.83 14.17
C CYS A 144 -3.98 21.96 15.69
N ARG A 145 -5.11 21.83 16.40
CA ARG A 145 -5.14 21.86 17.87
C ARG A 145 -4.33 20.72 18.49
N LEU A 146 -4.36 19.54 17.89
CA LEU A 146 -3.65 18.37 18.41
C LEU A 146 -2.15 18.44 18.15
N LEU A 147 -1.74 18.84 16.94
CA LEU A 147 -0.33 19.15 16.64
C LEU A 147 0.20 20.21 17.62
N PHE A 148 -0.57 21.28 17.85
CA PHE A 148 -0.18 22.31 18.82
C PHE A 148 -0.03 21.72 20.24
N CYS A 149 -0.99 20.91 20.70
CA CYS A 149 -0.92 20.23 22.00
C CYS A 149 0.29 19.28 22.13
N MET A 150 0.65 18.56 21.05
CA MET A 150 1.88 17.75 21.00
C MET A 150 3.13 18.62 21.16
N GLY A 151 3.14 19.80 20.52
CA GLY A 151 4.19 20.81 20.68
C GLY A 151 4.32 21.31 22.11
N GLU A 152 3.18 21.58 22.78
CA GLU A 152 3.16 21.97 24.19
C GLU A 152 3.74 20.87 25.08
N ASN A 153 3.31 19.62 24.91
CA ASN A 153 3.80 18.47 25.66
C ASN A 153 5.31 18.29 25.48
N LYS A 154 5.80 18.23 24.24
CA LYS A 154 7.23 18.10 23.92
C LYS A 154 8.07 19.21 24.56
N ARG A 155 7.61 20.46 24.49
CA ARG A 155 8.30 21.61 25.11
C ARG A 155 8.30 21.53 26.65
N ARG A 156 7.22 21.03 27.28
CA ARG A 156 7.16 20.79 28.75
C ARG A 156 8.16 19.70 29.16
N LEU A 157 8.27 18.65 28.37
CA LEU A 157 9.21 17.53 28.51
C LEU A 157 10.65 17.88 28.09
N SER A 158 10.97 19.18 27.94
CA SER A 158 12.28 19.71 27.52
C SER A 158 12.75 19.40 26.08
N PHE A 159 11.96 18.70 25.28
CA PHE A 159 12.17 18.52 23.83
C PHE A 159 11.74 19.79 23.06
N LYS A 160 12.42 20.90 23.32
CA LYS A 160 11.95 22.25 22.89
C LYS A 160 11.88 22.40 21.38
N GLU A 161 12.93 22.02 20.65
CA GLU A 161 12.97 22.21 19.19
C GLU A 161 11.94 21.33 18.46
N GLU A 162 11.73 20.09 18.91
CA GLU A 162 10.60 19.26 18.44
C GLU A 162 9.26 19.92 18.76
N GLY A 163 9.13 20.51 19.96
CA GLY A 163 7.94 21.25 20.35
C GLY A 163 7.63 22.44 19.45
N TYR A 164 8.66 23.21 19.08
CA TYR A 164 8.53 24.32 18.13
C TYR A 164 8.18 23.83 16.72
N LEU A 165 8.77 22.73 16.24
CA LEU A 165 8.41 22.14 14.95
C LEU A 165 6.92 21.76 14.86
N PHE A 166 6.32 21.24 15.94
CA PHE A 166 4.89 20.97 16.00
C PHE A 166 4.03 22.24 16.01
N PHE A 167 4.47 23.33 16.68
CA PHE A 167 3.80 24.62 16.57
C PHE A 167 3.86 25.18 15.14
N ASP A 168 5.00 25.04 14.47
CA ASP A 168 5.21 25.49 13.10
C ASP A 168 4.32 24.72 12.13
N GLN A 169 4.28 23.38 12.22
CA GLN A 169 3.36 22.55 11.43
C GLN A 169 1.89 22.97 11.59
N ALA A 170 1.45 23.25 12.83
CA ALA A 170 0.07 23.69 13.09
C ALA A 170 -0.22 25.11 12.55
N ILE A 171 0.74 26.03 12.66
CA ILE A 171 0.64 27.40 12.14
C ILE A 171 0.63 27.39 10.60
N ASP A 172 1.58 26.69 9.98
CA ASP A 172 1.71 26.56 8.53
C ASP A 172 0.46 25.92 7.93
N LEU A 173 -0.11 24.89 8.56
CA LEU A 173 -1.32 24.23 8.06
C LEU A 173 -2.54 25.17 8.07
N LEU A 174 -2.66 26.07 9.06
CA LEU A 174 -3.70 27.10 9.07
C LEU A 174 -3.43 28.21 8.05
N ASP A 175 -2.21 28.77 8.00
CA ASP A 175 -1.89 29.90 7.11
C ASP A 175 -1.94 29.51 5.62
N ASN A 176 -1.43 28.32 5.27
CA ASN A 176 -1.51 27.80 3.91
C ASN A 176 -2.95 27.53 3.43
N SER A 177 -3.89 27.28 4.34
CA SER A 177 -5.31 27.10 3.98
C SER A 177 -5.95 28.38 3.44
N LYS A 178 -5.42 29.55 3.83
CA LYS A 178 -5.96 30.89 3.54
C LYS A 178 -7.46 31.06 3.86
N ASN A 179 -7.99 30.26 4.78
CA ASN A 179 -9.36 30.36 5.25
C ASN A 179 -9.46 31.40 6.39
N GLU A 180 -10.21 32.47 6.16
CA GLU A 180 -10.46 33.53 7.16
C GLU A 180 -11.04 32.98 8.48
N ASP A 181 -11.82 31.89 8.43
CA ASP A 181 -12.44 31.30 9.62
C ASP A 181 -11.41 30.68 10.58
N TYR A 182 -10.15 30.55 10.16
CA TYR A 182 -9.04 30.04 10.97
C TYR A 182 -8.17 31.15 11.59
N GLU A 183 -8.35 32.42 11.20
CA GLU A 183 -7.47 33.52 11.64
C GLU A 183 -7.50 33.73 13.17
N THR A 184 -8.64 33.47 13.82
CA THR A 184 -8.76 33.50 15.29
C THR A 184 -7.91 32.40 15.95
N MET A 185 -7.86 31.20 15.37
CA MET A 185 -7.02 30.10 15.88
C MET A 185 -5.54 30.36 15.60
N LEU A 186 -5.21 30.86 14.41
CA LEU A 186 -3.85 31.25 14.02
C LEU A 186 -3.29 32.35 14.94
N SER A 187 -4.07 33.38 15.25
CA SER A 187 -3.68 34.42 16.20
C SER A 187 -3.47 33.87 17.62
N TYR A 188 -4.32 32.94 18.08
CA TYR A 188 -4.11 32.25 19.35
C TYR A 188 -2.80 31.45 19.37
N PHE A 189 -2.50 30.67 18.32
CA PHE A 189 -1.25 29.91 18.20
C PHE A 189 0.00 30.81 18.18
N TYR A 190 -0.01 31.89 17.40
CA TYR A 190 1.07 32.88 17.47
C TYR A 190 1.22 33.44 18.89
N GLY A 191 0.13 33.73 19.59
CA GLY A 191 0.15 34.23 20.97
C GLY A 191 0.79 33.28 21.98
N VAL A 192 0.47 31.98 21.89
CA VAL A 192 1.04 30.95 22.77
C VAL A 192 2.49 30.64 22.38
N LYS A 193 2.82 30.50 21.08
CA LYS A 193 4.20 30.32 20.60
C LYS A 193 5.09 31.49 21.04
N MET A 194 4.62 32.73 20.90
CA MET A 194 5.29 33.95 21.38
C MET A 194 5.55 33.89 22.90
N GLY A 195 4.55 33.49 23.70
CA GLY A 195 4.70 33.32 25.14
C GLY A 195 5.74 32.28 25.53
N TYR A 196 5.82 31.17 24.78
CA TYR A 196 6.83 30.15 24.99
C TYR A 196 8.24 30.59 24.55
N LEU A 197 8.38 31.26 23.41
CA LEU A 197 9.66 31.85 22.98
C LEU A 197 10.20 32.87 24.00
N ILE A 198 9.31 33.70 24.60
CA ILE A 198 9.66 34.58 25.73
C ILE A 198 10.19 33.76 26.92
N ALA A 199 9.46 32.72 27.35
CA ALA A 199 9.85 31.89 28.49
C ALA A 199 11.18 31.15 28.27
N ASP A 200 11.45 30.74 27.02
CA ASP A 200 12.67 30.06 26.60
C ASP A 200 13.79 31.03 26.16
N LYS A 201 13.62 32.35 26.40
CA LYS A 201 14.58 33.44 26.14
C LYS A 201 14.96 33.66 24.67
N ARG A 202 14.13 33.18 23.74
CA ARG A 202 14.26 33.35 22.29
C ARG A 202 13.65 34.68 21.83
N SER A 203 14.13 35.79 22.39
CA SER A 203 13.48 37.11 22.29
C SER A 203 13.33 37.65 20.85
N ASN A 204 14.28 37.38 19.96
CA ASN A 204 14.22 37.84 18.57
C ASN A 204 13.11 37.12 17.78
N GLU A 205 12.99 35.81 17.96
CA GLU A 205 11.94 35.00 17.32
C GLU A 205 10.57 35.30 17.93
N ALA A 206 10.51 35.51 19.25
CA ALA A 206 9.29 35.98 19.91
C ALA A 206 8.81 37.33 19.35
N LEU A 207 9.76 38.22 18.99
CA LEU A 207 9.46 39.52 18.39
C LEU A 207 8.93 39.37 16.97
N GLU A 208 9.53 38.51 16.15
CA GLU A 208 9.05 38.19 14.80
C GLU A 208 7.61 37.63 14.83
N ILE A 209 7.36 36.61 15.66
CA ILE A 209 6.01 36.04 15.84
C ILE A 209 5.02 37.08 16.37
N GLY A 210 5.45 37.97 17.26
CA GLY A 210 4.62 39.08 17.75
C GLY A 210 4.18 40.04 16.65
N LEU A 211 5.09 40.42 15.75
CA LEU A 211 4.81 41.31 14.63
C LEU A 211 3.99 40.62 13.51
N GLN A 212 4.19 39.32 13.28
CA GLN A 212 3.33 38.52 12.41
C GLN A 212 1.88 38.49 12.94
N ARG A 213 1.72 38.32 14.27
CA ARG A 213 0.41 38.34 14.92
C ARG A 213 -0.26 39.71 14.91
N GLU A 214 0.49 40.79 15.14
CA GLU A 214 -0.03 42.16 15.01
C GLU A 214 -0.62 42.39 13.61
N LYS A 215 0.14 42.07 12.56
CA LYS A 215 -0.32 42.17 11.16
C LYS A 215 -1.54 41.31 10.86
N LEU A 216 -1.67 40.14 11.49
CA LEU A 216 -2.87 39.30 11.39
C LEU A 216 -4.07 39.95 12.09
N LEU A 217 -3.87 40.51 13.29
CA LEU A 217 -4.92 41.20 14.04
C LEU A 217 -5.41 42.48 13.36
N ASP A 218 -4.51 43.23 12.71
CA ASP A 218 -4.87 44.37 11.87
C ASP A 218 -5.84 43.95 10.75
N ARG A 219 -5.50 42.91 9.98
CA ARG A 219 -6.37 42.34 8.94
C ARG A 219 -7.70 41.83 9.50
N MET A 220 -7.67 41.14 10.64
CA MET A 220 -8.87 40.68 11.34
C MET A 220 -9.77 41.86 11.79
N SER A 221 -9.19 43.01 12.11
CA SER A 221 -9.95 44.21 12.52
C SER A 221 -10.70 44.89 11.37
N GLU A 222 -10.27 44.68 10.12
CA GLU A 222 -10.97 45.13 8.91
C GLU A 222 -12.23 44.28 8.60
N GLN A 223 -12.36 43.09 9.21
CA GLN A 223 -13.47 42.17 9.00
C GLN A 223 -14.62 42.40 9.98
N SER A 224 -15.79 42.77 9.46
CA SER A 224 -16.99 43.05 10.27
C SER A 224 -17.58 41.86 11.04
N LYS A 225 -17.13 40.62 10.76
CA LYS A 225 -17.63 39.38 11.39
C LYS A 225 -17.05 39.12 12.79
N ILE A 226 -15.93 39.74 13.16
CA ILE A 226 -15.22 39.46 14.42
C ILE A 226 -15.67 40.42 15.51
N ARG A 227 -15.95 39.90 16.71
CA ARG A 227 -16.44 40.70 17.83
C ARG A 227 -15.36 41.64 18.36
N ALA A 228 -15.69 42.92 18.54
CA ALA A 228 -14.75 43.93 19.02
C ALA A 228 -14.18 43.63 20.41
N ASP A 229 -14.94 42.99 21.31
CA ASP A 229 -14.46 42.58 22.64
C ASP A 229 -13.38 41.49 22.56
N LEU A 230 -13.45 40.60 21.57
CA LEU A 230 -12.42 39.60 21.32
C LEU A 230 -11.15 40.24 20.73
N LEU A 231 -11.27 41.19 19.81
CA LEU A 231 -10.13 41.89 19.22
C LEU A 231 -9.39 42.75 20.26
N ASP A 232 -10.11 43.48 21.12
CA ASP A 232 -9.52 44.30 22.19
C ASP A 232 -8.63 43.47 23.13
N LEU A 233 -9.08 42.27 23.54
CA LEU A 233 -8.28 41.31 24.32
C LEU A 233 -7.01 40.84 23.58
N GLN A 234 -7.13 40.52 22.28
CA GLN A 234 -6.01 40.03 21.47
C GLN A 234 -4.95 41.11 21.24
N PHE A 235 -5.38 42.34 20.95
CA PHE A 235 -4.51 43.52 20.84
C PHE A 235 -3.84 43.85 22.17
N ALA A 236 -4.56 43.84 23.29
CA ALA A 236 -3.98 44.09 24.61
C ALA A 236 -2.86 43.10 24.93
N TYR A 237 -3.08 41.80 24.68
CA TYR A 237 -2.03 40.80 24.83
C TYR A 237 -0.83 41.13 23.94
N VAL A 238 -1.00 41.27 22.62
CA VAL A 238 0.15 41.40 21.70
C VAL A 238 0.94 42.70 21.98
N TYR A 239 0.25 43.82 22.23
CA TYR A 239 0.89 45.08 22.58
C TYR A 239 1.66 45.01 23.90
N SER A 240 1.13 44.32 24.93
CA SER A 240 1.85 44.14 26.20
C SER A 240 3.15 43.32 26.03
N LYS A 241 3.13 42.27 25.18
CA LYS A 241 4.31 41.44 24.91
C LYS A 241 5.30 42.12 23.97
N LEU A 242 4.84 42.87 22.97
CA LEU A 242 5.70 43.67 22.10
C LEU A 242 6.38 44.80 22.88
N ALA A 243 5.69 45.48 23.81
CA ALA A 243 6.31 46.45 24.71
C ALA A 243 7.46 45.83 25.54
N TYR A 244 7.23 44.64 26.10
CA TYR A 244 8.24 43.86 26.80
C TYR A 244 9.44 43.49 25.90
N LEU A 245 9.18 42.94 24.72
CA LEU A 245 10.22 42.48 23.80
C LEU A 245 11.06 43.63 23.21
N PHE A 246 10.43 44.74 22.81
CA PHE A 246 11.17 45.91 22.33
C PHE A 246 12.05 46.53 23.42
N HIS A 247 11.61 46.49 24.68
CA HIS A 247 12.46 46.94 25.79
C HIS A 247 13.67 46.02 25.98
N LEU A 248 13.48 44.70 25.91
CA LEU A 248 14.56 43.72 26.00
C LEU A 248 15.58 43.81 24.85
N THR A 249 15.12 44.08 23.62
CA THR A 249 15.99 44.24 22.44
C THR A 249 16.60 45.65 22.32
N GLY A 250 16.30 46.56 23.25
CA GLY A 250 16.89 47.89 23.35
C GLY A 250 16.14 49.02 22.64
N ASP A 251 15.06 48.72 21.91
CA ASP A 251 14.21 49.73 21.26
C ASP A 251 13.19 50.33 22.25
N GLN A 252 13.71 51.17 23.14
CA GLN A 252 12.91 51.88 24.14
C GLN A 252 11.82 52.77 23.53
N LYS A 253 12.01 53.27 22.29
CA LYS A 253 11.03 54.11 21.61
C LYS A 253 9.80 53.31 21.23
N ARG A 254 9.96 52.17 20.53
CA ARG A 254 8.84 51.29 20.21
C ARG A 254 8.23 50.70 21.47
N ALA A 255 9.03 50.30 22.46
CA ALA A 255 8.51 49.75 23.73
C ALA A 255 7.47 50.67 24.40
N VAL A 256 7.74 51.98 24.46
CA VAL A 256 6.81 52.97 25.04
C VAL A 256 5.56 53.17 24.18
N VAL A 257 5.68 53.14 22.84
CA VAL A 257 4.53 53.22 21.93
C VAL A 257 3.60 52.02 22.10
N TYR A 258 4.14 50.80 22.07
CA TYR A 258 3.36 49.58 22.29
C TYR A 258 2.70 49.55 23.67
N TYR A 259 3.39 50.00 24.71
CA TYR A 259 2.78 50.08 26.03
C TYR A 259 1.62 51.11 26.08
N LYS A 260 1.76 52.24 25.39
CA LYS A 260 0.66 53.22 25.27
C LYS A 260 -0.54 52.64 24.51
N ASN A 261 -0.30 51.88 23.43
CA ASN A 261 -1.36 51.20 22.68
C ASN A 261 -2.08 50.14 23.54
N TYR A 262 -1.33 49.35 24.32
CA TYR A 262 -1.88 48.47 25.34
C TYR A 262 -2.79 49.24 26.32
N GLN A 263 -2.31 50.37 26.87
CA GLN A 263 -3.07 51.18 27.82
C GLN A 263 -4.36 51.80 27.25
N SER A 264 -4.51 51.89 25.92
CA SER A 264 -5.77 52.34 25.28
C SER A 264 -6.81 51.24 25.07
N THR A 265 -6.47 49.97 25.32
CA THR A 265 -7.44 48.86 25.27
C THR A 265 -8.32 48.81 26.52
N ASN A 266 -9.53 48.29 26.39
CA ASN A 266 -10.42 48.07 27.54
C ASN A 266 -9.89 46.94 28.43
N ALA A 267 -9.35 45.89 27.79
CA ALA A 267 -8.73 44.73 28.42
C ALA A 267 -7.58 45.09 29.37
N ALA A 268 -6.83 46.17 29.16
CA ALA A 268 -5.79 46.64 30.07
C ALA A 268 -6.29 46.98 31.50
N SER A 269 -7.60 47.13 31.69
CA SER A 269 -8.23 47.31 33.01
C SER A 269 -8.61 45.99 33.72
N THR A 270 -8.72 44.89 32.97
CA THR A 270 -9.11 43.57 33.48
C THR A 270 -7.96 42.91 34.27
N PRO A 271 -8.24 41.99 35.22
CA PRO A 271 -7.20 41.26 35.95
C PRO A 271 -6.21 40.55 35.02
N ASP A 272 -6.70 39.89 33.97
CA ASP A 272 -5.92 39.19 32.96
C ASP A 272 -5.00 40.13 32.18
N GLY A 273 -5.55 41.22 31.62
CA GLY A 273 -4.77 42.20 30.86
C GLY A 273 -3.71 42.93 31.70
N LYS A 274 -4.07 43.29 32.95
CA LYS A 274 -3.11 43.79 33.95
C LYS A 274 -1.97 42.79 34.19
N PHE A 275 -2.30 41.51 34.35
CA PHE A 275 -1.30 40.46 34.53
C PHE A 275 -0.39 40.35 33.29
N ASP A 276 -0.94 40.42 32.08
CA ASP A 276 -0.17 40.31 30.84
C ASP A 276 0.93 41.36 30.66
N ALA A 277 0.70 42.59 31.13
CA ALA A 277 1.69 43.68 31.11
C ALA A 277 2.70 43.65 32.28
N THR A 278 2.51 42.76 33.25
CA THR A 278 3.33 42.67 34.47
C THR A 278 4.83 42.44 34.19
N PRO A 279 5.26 41.60 33.22
CA PRO A 279 6.67 41.46 32.87
C PRO A 279 7.33 42.76 32.40
N TYR A 280 6.59 43.64 31.71
CA TYR A 280 7.10 44.96 31.29
C TYR A 280 7.18 45.94 32.47
N LEU A 281 6.16 45.94 33.35
CA LEU A 281 6.18 46.74 34.59
C LEU A 281 7.37 46.38 35.49
N LEU A 282 7.75 45.10 35.53
CA LEU A 282 8.92 44.61 36.25
C LEU A 282 10.24 45.19 35.69
N LEU A 283 10.39 45.26 34.36
CA LEU A 283 11.55 45.89 33.70
C LEU A 283 11.60 47.41 33.96
N LEU A 284 10.45 48.08 34.00
CA LEU A 284 10.34 49.49 34.36
C LEU A 284 10.53 49.80 35.86
N GLY A 285 10.82 48.80 36.70
CA GLY A 285 11.01 48.98 38.13
C GLY A 285 9.74 49.26 38.93
N LYS A 286 8.55 49.05 38.35
CA LYS A 286 7.24 49.34 38.98
C LYS A 286 6.79 48.18 39.88
N TYR A 287 7.64 47.79 40.82
CA TYR A 287 7.50 46.54 41.59
C TYR A 287 6.20 46.43 42.39
N GLN A 288 5.69 47.54 42.95
CA GLN A 288 4.41 47.51 43.67
C GLN A 288 3.24 47.16 42.75
N ALA A 289 3.18 47.78 41.56
CA ALA A 289 2.16 47.47 40.55
C ALA A 289 2.25 46.02 40.05
N VAL A 290 3.45 45.45 39.98
CA VAL A 290 3.64 44.00 39.70
C VAL A 290 2.94 43.15 40.75
N LEU A 291 3.12 43.46 42.04
CA LEU A 291 2.49 42.72 43.14
C LEU A 291 0.97 42.89 43.19
N ASP A 292 0.47 44.11 42.95
CA ASP A 292 -0.96 44.38 42.89
C ASP A 292 -1.63 43.63 41.72
N ASN A 293 -1.03 43.64 40.53
CA ASN A 293 -1.54 42.86 39.38
C ASN A 293 -1.51 41.34 39.64
N CYS A 294 -0.45 40.83 40.27
CA CYS A 294 -0.36 39.42 40.66
C CYS A 294 -1.43 39.04 41.70
N ARG A 295 -1.76 39.93 42.65
CA ARG A 295 -2.85 39.71 43.61
C ARG A 295 -4.21 39.69 42.91
N ASP A 296 -4.51 40.70 42.09
CA ASP A 296 -5.77 40.80 41.35
C ASP A 296 -6.02 39.53 40.51
N PHE A 297 -5.00 39.02 39.81
CA PHE A 297 -5.11 37.79 39.02
C PHE A 297 -5.25 36.52 39.87
N LYS A 298 -4.55 36.43 41.03
CA LYS A 298 -4.73 35.29 41.95
C LYS A 298 -6.13 35.20 42.55
N GLU A 299 -6.84 36.32 42.72
CA GLU A 299 -8.24 36.31 43.16
C GLU A 299 -9.17 35.69 42.10
N VAL A 300 -8.92 35.92 40.81
CA VAL A 300 -9.62 35.20 39.71
C VAL A 300 -9.31 33.70 39.76
N MET A 301 -8.06 33.33 40.09
CA MET A 301 -7.62 31.94 40.19
C MET A 301 -8.00 31.23 41.50
N ARG A 302 -8.71 31.89 42.43
CA ARG A 302 -8.83 31.43 43.84
C ARG A 302 -9.70 30.19 44.08
N GLN A 303 -10.34 29.63 43.03
CA GLN A 303 -11.20 28.43 43.09
C GLN A 303 -10.57 27.17 42.44
N GLN A 304 -9.24 27.07 42.40
CA GLN A 304 -8.50 26.11 41.55
C GLN A 304 -7.99 24.84 42.24
N ASP A 305 -7.66 23.86 41.38
CA ASP A 305 -6.62 22.86 41.64
C ASP A 305 -5.24 23.57 41.76
N THR A 306 -4.78 23.79 42.99
CA THR A 306 -3.75 24.78 43.39
C THR A 306 -2.31 24.54 42.90
N LEU A 307 -2.05 23.48 42.12
CA LEU A 307 -0.70 23.03 41.75
C LEU A 307 -0.59 22.85 40.23
N ASN A 308 -0.41 23.96 39.50
CA ASN A 308 -0.23 23.95 38.05
C ASN A 308 0.91 24.89 37.60
N SER A 309 1.34 24.74 36.35
CA SER A 309 2.48 25.50 35.80
C SER A 309 2.18 26.98 35.49
N GLN A 310 0.90 27.38 35.43
CA GLN A 310 0.50 28.78 35.26
C GLN A 310 0.66 29.54 36.58
N TYR A 311 0.26 28.93 37.71
CA TYR A 311 0.45 29.52 39.05
C TYR A 311 1.93 29.78 39.37
N LEU A 312 2.84 28.91 38.90
CA LEU A 312 4.28 29.12 39.02
C LEU A 312 4.78 30.42 38.35
N SER A 313 4.18 30.88 37.25
CA SER A 313 4.65 32.12 36.58
C SER A 313 4.39 33.35 37.46
N ILE A 314 3.23 33.37 38.13
CA ILE A 314 2.81 34.42 39.08
C ILE A 314 3.78 34.46 40.26
N LEU A 315 4.00 33.32 40.92
CA LEU A 315 4.90 33.24 42.07
C LEU A 315 6.34 33.68 41.71
N ASN A 316 6.82 33.37 40.50
CA ASN A 316 8.13 33.83 40.03
C ASN A 316 8.17 35.35 39.76
N LEU A 317 7.07 35.97 39.28
CA LEU A 317 6.98 37.43 39.14
C LEU A 317 6.93 38.12 40.51
N GLU A 318 6.16 37.57 41.46
CA GLU A 318 6.11 38.08 42.84
C GLU A 318 7.46 37.96 43.54
N ILE A 319 8.20 36.87 43.35
CA ILE A 319 9.57 36.74 43.87
C ILE A 319 10.48 37.82 43.27
N GLN A 320 10.46 38.02 41.96
CA GLN A 320 11.31 39.02 41.30
C GLN A 320 11.04 40.44 41.81
N ALA A 321 9.77 40.81 41.97
CA ALA A 321 9.39 42.11 42.55
C ALA A 321 9.75 42.21 44.04
N ASN A 322 9.48 41.18 44.86
CA ASN A 322 9.80 41.19 46.29
C ASN A 322 11.32 41.20 46.55
N VAL A 323 12.14 40.56 45.71
CA VAL A 323 13.62 40.65 45.79
C VAL A 323 14.09 42.09 45.55
N LYS A 324 13.46 42.81 44.60
CA LYS A 324 13.78 44.22 44.31
C LYS A 324 13.24 45.21 45.34
N LEU A 325 12.25 44.80 46.14
CA LEU A 325 11.72 45.52 47.29
C LEU A 325 12.33 45.07 48.63
N GLU A 326 13.36 44.19 48.60
CA GLU A 326 14.05 43.65 49.79
C GLU A 326 13.14 42.89 50.78
N ASN A 327 11.96 42.45 50.32
CA ASN A 327 10.95 41.72 51.09
C ASN A 327 11.30 40.22 51.26
N TYR A 328 12.51 39.92 51.75
CA TYR A 328 13.07 38.56 51.75
C TYR A 328 12.23 37.53 52.53
N LYS A 329 11.49 37.94 53.57
CA LYS A 329 10.55 37.04 54.27
C LYS A 329 9.44 36.52 53.36
N THR A 330 8.90 37.37 52.49
CA THR A 330 7.90 36.99 51.49
C THR A 330 8.52 36.08 50.42
N VAL A 331 9.74 36.40 49.97
CA VAL A 331 10.49 35.57 49.00
C VAL A 331 10.69 34.14 49.51
N ILE A 332 11.11 33.96 50.77
CA ILE A 332 11.32 32.63 51.38
C ILE A 332 10.01 31.81 51.43
N ASN A 333 8.88 32.46 51.75
CA ASN A 333 7.58 31.78 51.75
C ASN A 333 7.17 31.37 50.33
N LEU A 334 7.23 32.29 49.36
CA LEU A 334 6.91 32.01 47.96
C LEU A 334 7.83 30.93 47.37
N GLN A 335 9.11 30.89 47.76
CA GLN A 335 10.04 29.83 47.37
C GLN A 335 9.63 28.46 47.94
N ARG A 336 9.17 28.40 49.20
CA ARG A 336 8.64 27.16 49.79
C ARG A 336 7.41 26.66 49.02
N ASP A 337 6.50 27.55 48.66
CA ASP A 337 5.33 27.23 47.86
C ASP A 337 5.72 26.71 46.46
N ILE A 338 6.66 27.39 45.78
CA ILE A 338 7.23 26.93 44.51
C ILE A 338 7.88 25.55 44.63
N THR A 339 8.64 25.27 45.70
CA THR A 339 9.25 23.95 45.91
C THR A 339 8.18 22.86 46.06
N ALA A 340 7.14 23.09 46.88
CA ALA A 340 6.04 22.13 47.02
C ALA A 340 5.29 21.87 45.70
N ILE A 341 5.08 22.92 44.89
CA ILE A 341 4.50 22.78 43.54
C ILE A 341 5.45 22.00 42.61
N LYS A 342 6.74 22.36 42.59
CA LYS A 342 7.75 21.70 41.75
C LYS A 342 7.92 20.23 42.12
N ASP A 343 7.95 19.87 43.40
CA ASP A 343 8.04 18.48 43.83
C ASP A 343 6.79 17.69 43.37
N SER A 344 5.59 18.27 43.48
CA SER A 344 4.37 17.65 42.97
C SER A 344 4.33 17.51 41.45
N ILE A 345 4.91 18.44 40.69
CA ILE A 345 5.01 18.36 39.23
C ILE A 345 6.10 17.34 38.85
N TYR A 346 7.27 17.41 39.47
CA TYR A 346 8.41 16.52 39.23
C TYR A 346 8.09 15.06 39.54
N GLN A 347 7.29 14.76 40.57
CA GLN A 347 6.79 13.40 40.81
C GLN A 347 5.95 12.87 39.65
N ARG A 348 5.11 13.70 39.01
CA ARG A 348 4.34 13.34 37.80
C ARG A 348 5.25 13.26 36.57
N GLU A 349 6.15 14.21 36.38
CA GLU A 349 7.14 14.19 35.29
C GLU A 349 8.05 12.96 35.37
N LYS A 350 8.45 12.53 36.56
CA LYS A 350 9.23 11.30 36.77
C LYS A 350 8.43 10.03 36.42
N GLN A 351 7.13 10.01 36.72
CA GLN A 351 6.24 8.95 36.23
C GLN A 351 6.14 8.99 34.69
N ASN A 352 5.97 10.18 34.10
CA ASN A 352 5.93 10.36 32.65
C ASN A 352 7.24 9.98 31.95
N ALA A 353 8.42 10.29 32.50
CA ALA A 353 9.72 9.98 31.89
C ALA A 353 10.02 8.46 31.83
N ALA A 354 9.57 7.70 32.83
CA ALA A 354 9.59 6.24 32.75
C ALA A 354 8.68 5.72 31.61
N LEU A 355 7.60 6.45 31.33
CA LEU A 355 6.64 6.15 30.27
C LEU A 355 7.09 6.70 28.89
N GLU A 356 7.99 7.68 28.83
CA GLU A 356 8.69 8.06 27.59
C GLU A 356 9.65 6.97 27.14
N LEU A 357 10.37 6.36 28.08
CA LEU A 357 11.22 5.21 27.78
C LEU A 357 10.38 4.04 27.24
N ASP A 358 9.27 3.74 27.89
CA ASP A 358 8.26 2.76 27.48
C ASP A 358 7.69 3.04 26.08
N VAL A 359 7.26 4.28 25.81
CA VAL A 359 6.76 4.69 24.48
C VAL A 359 7.85 4.66 23.42
N LEU A 360 9.09 5.04 23.73
CA LEU A 360 10.23 4.95 22.82
C LEU A 360 10.56 3.48 22.50
N TYR A 361 10.49 2.58 23.49
CA TYR A 361 10.62 1.14 23.28
C TYR A 361 9.50 0.59 22.40
N GLU A 362 8.24 0.93 22.66
CA GLU A 362 7.10 0.54 21.81
C GLU A 362 7.23 1.09 20.37
N LEU A 363 7.68 2.32 20.20
CA LEU A 363 7.88 2.95 18.88
C LEU A 363 9.00 2.22 18.12
N ASN A 364 10.17 2.05 18.73
CA ASN A 364 11.28 1.30 18.15
C ASN A 364 10.88 -0.15 17.81
N GLU A 365 10.07 -0.80 18.66
CA GLU A 365 9.58 -2.15 18.38
C GLU A 365 8.57 -2.17 17.21
N LYS A 366 7.66 -1.20 17.13
CA LYS A 366 6.74 -1.05 15.99
C LYS A 366 7.47 -0.72 14.69
N GLU A 367 8.44 0.19 14.71
CA GLU A 367 9.29 0.50 13.55
C GLU A 367 10.11 -0.70 13.11
N ALA A 368 10.69 -1.47 14.04
CA ALA A 368 11.36 -2.73 13.74
C ALA A 368 10.41 -3.72 13.06
N ARG A 369 9.21 -3.95 13.60
CA ARG A 369 8.18 -4.81 13.01
C ARG A 369 7.74 -4.33 11.62
N ILE A 370 7.56 -3.02 11.42
CA ILE A 370 7.23 -2.43 10.11
C ILE A 370 8.37 -2.64 9.11
N SER A 371 9.62 -2.45 9.54
CA SER A 371 10.81 -2.67 8.69
C SER A 371 10.94 -4.15 8.28
N GLU A 372 10.64 -5.07 9.19
CA GLU A 372 10.65 -6.51 8.94
C GLU A 372 9.51 -6.91 7.99
N GLN A 373 8.29 -6.41 8.19
CA GLN A 373 7.18 -6.61 7.27
C GLN A 373 7.48 -6.05 5.87
N ALA A 374 8.09 -4.86 5.77
CA ALA A 374 8.51 -4.27 4.51
C ALA A 374 9.61 -5.10 3.81
N PHE A 375 10.53 -5.69 4.57
CA PHE A 375 11.55 -6.61 4.06
C PHE A 375 10.93 -7.92 3.55
N GLN A 376 10.00 -8.52 4.32
CA GLN A 376 9.24 -9.71 3.91
C GLN A 376 8.39 -9.44 2.65
N LEU A 377 7.77 -8.27 2.54
CA LEU A 377 7.05 -7.84 1.34
C LEU A 377 7.98 -7.72 0.12
N LYS A 378 9.19 -7.17 0.28
CA LYS A 378 10.21 -7.15 -0.78
C LYS A 378 10.61 -8.56 -1.21
N ILE A 379 10.92 -9.46 -0.27
CA ILE A 379 11.25 -10.87 -0.56
C ILE A 379 10.09 -11.57 -1.27
N ARG A 380 8.86 -11.42 -0.79
CA ARG A 380 7.66 -12.01 -1.42
C ARG A 380 7.44 -11.49 -2.84
N THR A 381 7.69 -10.19 -3.07
CA THR A 381 7.55 -9.60 -4.41
C THR A 381 8.63 -10.12 -5.36
N ILE A 382 9.89 -10.18 -4.93
CA ILE A 382 11.00 -10.72 -5.73
C ILE A 382 10.76 -12.21 -6.05
N THR A 383 10.38 -13.02 -5.07
CA THR A 383 10.09 -14.45 -5.28
C THR A 383 8.92 -14.68 -6.24
N LEU A 384 7.84 -13.89 -6.15
CA LEU A 384 6.75 -13.93 -7.12
C LEU A 384 7.21 -13.56 -8.54
N ILE A 385 8.06 -12.54 -8.70
CA ILE A 385 8.65 -12.17 -10.00
C ILE A 385 9.54 -13.30 -10.56
N CYS A 386 10.35 -13.95 -9.72
CA CYS A 386 11.16 -15.11 -10.11
C CYS A 386 10.34 -16.33 -10.51
N ILE A 387 9.21 -16.60 -9.82
CA ILE A 387 8.28 -17.67 -10.20
C ILE A 387 7.57 -17.33 -11.51
N LEU A 388 7.15 -16.08 -11.70
CA LEU A 388 6.53 -15.61 -12.94
C LEU A 388 7.50 -15.73 -14.13
N SER A 389 8.75 -15.27 -13.98
CA SER A 389 9.74 -15.38 -15.05
C SER A 389 10.11 -16.84 -15.35
N GLY A 390 10.26 -17.68 -14.31
CA GLY A 390 10.49 -19.12 -14.46
C GLY A 390 9.36 -19.85 -15.18
N THR A 391 8.10 -19.55 -14.85
CA THR A 391 6.92 -20.14 -15.52
C THR A 391 6.78 -19.66 -16.96
N LEU A 392 7.01 -18.37 -17.24
CA LEU A 392 7.02 -17.84 -18.61
C LEU A 392 8.13 -18.47 -19.47
N LEU A 393 9.33 -18.66 -18.90
CA LEU A 393 10.41 -19.38 -19.58
C LEU A 393 10.05 -20.84 -19.86
N ALA A 394 9.47 -21.56 -18.88
CA ALA A 394 9.01 -22.93 -19.08
C ALA A 394 7.93 -23.05 -20.17
N LEU A 395 6.95 -22.14 -20.17
CA LEU A 395 5.91 -22.07 -21.20
C LEU A 395 6.51 -21.76 -22.59
N PHE A 396 7.50 -20.87 -22.67
CA PHE A 396 8.22 -20.60 -23.92
C PHE A 396 8.95 -21.84 -24.46
N PHE A 397 9.63 -22.61 -23.59
CA PHE A 397 10.27 -23.87 -23.99
C PHE A 397 9.25 -24.93 -24.43
N LEU A 398 8.14 -25.10 -23.70
CA LEU A 398 7.06 -26.02 -24.07
C LEU A 398 6.42 -25.64 -25.42
N TRP A 399 6.12 -24.36 -25.63
CA TRP A 399 5.63 -23.84 -26.90
C TRP A 399 6.63 -24.07 -28.05
N ARG A 400 7.92 -23.82 -27.81
CA ARG A 400 8.99 -24.06 -28.80
C ARG A 400 9.11 -25.54 -29.18
N LEU A 401 9.07 -26.45 -28.20
CA LEU A 401 9.10 -27.90 -28.44
C LEU A 401 7.85 -28.37 -29.21
N TRP A 402 6.67 -27.89 -28.81
CA TRP A 402 5.42 -28.17 -29.51
C TRP A 402 5.45 -27.67 -30.97
N HIS A 403 5.88 -26.43 -31.20
CA HIS A 403 6.03 -25.84 -32.53
C HIS A 403 7.03 -26.63 -33.39
N GLN A 404 8.19 -27.00 -32.83
CA GLN A 404 9.17 -27.85 -33.53
C GLN A 404 8.58 -29.22 -33.90
N ASN A 405 7.85 -29.87 -33.00
CA ASN A 405 7.18 -31.14 -33.27
C ASN A 405 6.08 -31.00 -34.35
N CYS A 406 5.29 -29.92 -34.34
CA CYS A 406 4.32 -29.64 -35.40
C CYS A 406 5.00 -29.44 -36.77
N VAL A 407 6.11 -28.70 -36.83
CA VAL A 407 6.90 -28.51 -38.06
C VAL A 407 7.50 -29.83 -38.54
N ILE A 408 8.03 -30.66 -37.65
CA ILE A 408 8.55 -32.00 -38.00
C ILE A 408 7.42 -32.89 -38.52
N ARG A 409 6.27 -32.93 -37.85
CA ARG A 409 5.10 -33.73 -38.28
C ARG A 409 4.63 -33.34 -39.68
N ASN A 410 4.53 -32.04 -39.95
CA ASN A 410 4.12 -31.54 -41.27
C ASN A 410 5.15 -31.86 -42.36
N LYS A 411 6.46 -31.78 -42.06
CA LYS A 411 7.53 -32.22 -42.96
C LYS A 411 7.49 -33.72 -43.22
N ASN A 412 7.24 -34.54 -42.19
CA ASN A 412 7.13 -35.99 -42.32
C ASN A 412 5.92 -36.38 -43.17
N LYS A 413 4.73 -35.77 -42.97
CA LYS A 413 3.57 -35.97 -43.86
C LYS A 413 3.89 -35.63 -45.32
N ALA A 414 4.55 -34.50 -45.56
CA ALA A 414 4.94 -34.10 -46.92
C ALA A 414 5.97 -35.06 -47.56
N LEU A 415 6.87 -35.64 -46.76
CA LEU A 415 7.86 -36.62 -47.24
C LEU A 415 7.20 -37.98 -47.50
N VAL A 416 6.34 -38.48 -46.60
CA VAL A 416 5.53 -39.70 -46.83
C VAL A 416 4.68 -39.57 -48.08
N LYS A 417 4.01 -38.41 -48.29
CA LYS A 417 3.22 -38.18 -49.51
C LYS A 417 4.05 -38.37 -50.79
N ARG A 418 5.24 -37.76 -50.87
CA ARG A 418 6.14 -37.90 -52.03
C ARG A 418 6.64 -39.33 -52.20
N ILE A 419 6.96 -40.02 -51.11
CA ILE A 419 7.38 -41.42 -51.15
C ILE A 419 6.23 -42.27 -51.70
N ASN A 420 5.00 -42.09 -51.21
CA ASN A 420 3.83 -42.81 -51.72
C ASN A 420 3.52 -42.50 -53.18
N GLU A 421 3.66 -41.25 -53.62
CA GLU A 421 3.53 -40.85 -55.04
C GLU A 421 4.58 -41.53 -55.94
N GLN A 422 5.84 -41.60 -55.49
CA GLN A 422 6.89 -42.35 -56.19
C GLN A 422 6.61 -43.85 -56.21
N PHE A 423 6.09 -44.41 -55.11
CA PHE A 423 5.74 -45.82 -55.02
C PHE A 423 4.53 -46.20 -55.87
N SER A 424 3.48 -45.36 -55.95
CA SER A 424 2.36 -45.63 -56.87
C SER A 424 2.80 -45.60 -58.33
N MET A 425 3.66 -44.65 -58.72
CA MET A 425 4.25 -44.63 -60.07
C MET A 425 5.08 -45.89 -60.35
N GLN A 426 5.86 -46.35 -59.37
CA GLN A 426 6.65 -47.58 -59.49
C GLN A 426 5.76 -48.83 -59.57
N GLU A 427 4.71 -48.94 -58.75
CA GLU A 427 3.75 -50.04 -58.79
C GLU A 427 2.96 -50.08 -60.11
N GLU A 428 2.58 -48.93 -60.67
CA GLU A 428 1.93 -48.85 -61.99
C GLU A 428 2.87 -49.32 -63.11
N MET A 429 4.15 -48.94 -63.06
CA MET A 429 5.17 -49.42 -64.00
C MET A 429 5.42 -50.93 -63.87
N ASP A 430 5.60 -51.45 -62.66
CA ASP A 430 5.81 -52.89 -62.40
C ASP A 430 4.56 -53.71 -62.80
N ARG A 431 3.35 -53.24 -62.51
CA ARG A 431 2.09 -53.90 -62.91
C ARG A 431 1.90 -53.93 -64.43
N SER A 432 2.29 -52.86 -65.12
CA SER A 432 2.28 -52.80 -66.58
C SER A 432 3.28 -53.76 -67.22
N GLN A 433 4.42 -54.04 -66.55
CA GLN A 433 5.41 -55.02 -67.01
C GLN A 433 5.02 -56.47 -66.71
N LEU A 434 4.34 -56.73 -65.58
CA LEU A 434 3.88 -58.06 -65.18
C LEU A 434 2.69 -58.59 -66.02
N GLY A 435 1.93 -57.71 -66.68
CA GLY A 435 0.83 -58.07 -67.57
C GLY A 435 1.25 -58.58 -68.95
N VAL A 436 2.55 -58.59 -69.28
CA VAL A 436 3.08 -59.11 -70.55
C VAL A 436 3.58 -60.54 -70.33
N GLU A 437 2.98 -61.50 -71.01
CA GLU A 437 3.37 -62.91 -70.96
C GLU A 437 4.72 -63.11 -71.69
N LYS A 438 5.83 -63.07 -70.94
CA LYS A 438 7.18 -63.32 -71.47
C LYS A 438 7.45 -64.82 -71.57
N ASP A 439 8.05 -65.24 -72.68
CA ASP A 439 8.57 -66.60 -72.86
C ASP A 439 9.60 -66.92 -71.76
N LEU A 440 9.24 -67.86 -70.88
CA LEU A 440 9.98 -68.23 -69.66
C LEU A 440 11.14 -69.21 -69.91
N SER A 441 11.43 -69.56 -71.16
CA SER A 441 12.60 -70.39 -71.49
C SER A 441 13.92 -69.66 -71.19
N PHE A 442 14.79 -70.27 -70.38
CA PHE A 442 16.18 -69.83 -70.23
C PHE A 442 17.06 -70.53 -71.28
N PRO A 443 18.06 -69.85 -71.87
CA PRO A 443 18.97 -70.47 -72.84
C PRO A 443 19.72 -71.67 -72.23
N GLU A 444 19.93 -72.71 -73.03
CA GLU A 444 20.49 -73.98 -72.57
C GLU A 444 22.01 -73.90 -72.40
N LYS A 445 22.44 -73.58 -71.17
CA LYS A 445 23.81 -73.26 -70.74
C LYS A 445 24.36 -71.97 -71.37
N VAL A 446 24.72 -71.03 -70.49
CA VAL A 446 25.46 -69.83 -70.88
C VAL A 446 26.94 -70.09 -70.67
N GLU A 447 27.64 -70.54 -71.71
CA GLU A 447 29.08 -70.85 -71.63
C GLU A 447 29.93 -69.58 -71.49
N ASP A 448 31.05 -69.71 -70.77
CA ASP A 448 31.95 -68.60 -70.43
C ASP A 448 33.07 -68.46 -71.46
N GLU A 449 32.74 -67.95 -72.65
CA GLU A 449 33.75 -67.45 -73.59
C GLU A 449 33.78 -65.92 -73.62
N SER A 450 34.96 -65.37 -73.38
CA SER A 450 35.25 -63.94 -73.48
C SER A 450 35.36 -63.52 -74.96
N GLY A 451 34.21 -63.23 -75.57
CA GLY A 451 34.11 -62.62 -76.89
C GLY A 451 34.18 -61.09 -76.83
N ASP A 452 34.84 -60.48 -77.82
CA ASP A 452 35.26 -59.07 -77.84
C ASP A 452 34.13 -58.06 -78.16
N ASN A 453 32.93 -58.29 -77.61
CA ASN A 453 31.71 -57.56 -77.97
C ASN A 453 30.79 -57.30 -76.75
N GLU A 454 31.24 -56.45 -75.82
CA GLU A 454 30.56 -56.15 -74.54
C GLU A 454 29.07 -55.79 -74.68
N GLU A 455 28.67 -55.17 -75.79
CA GLU A 455 27.32 -54.68 -76.01
C GLU A 455 26.30 -55.82 -76.23
N GLN A 456 26.69 -56.91 -76.88
CA GLN A 456 25.86 -58.11 -77.01
C GLN A 456 25.74 -58.85 -75.67
N ASP A 457 26.84 -58.95 -74.94
CA ASP A 457 26.88 -59.64 -73.64
C ASP A 457 26.03 -58.91 -72.59
N LYS A 458 26.04 -57.56 -72.63
CA LYS A 458 25.17 -56.70 -71.82
C LYS A 458 23.69 -56.82 -72.20
N GLN A 459 23.35 -56.96 -73.49
CA GLN A 459 21.98 -57.22 -73.93
C GLN A 459 21.48 -58.59 -73.45
N MET A 460 22.31 -59.63 -73.53
CA MET A 460 21.99 -60.97 -73.03
C MET A 460 21.80 -60.96 -71.51
N ASN A 461 22.72 -60.34 -70.76
CA ASN A 461 22.60 -60.15 -69.31
C ASN A 461 21.29 -59.43 -68.94
N LYS A 462 20.89 -58.41 -69.71
CA LYS A 462 19.61 -57.70 -69.49
C LYS A 462 18.40 -58.61 -69.72
N MET A 463 18.36 -59.37 -70.80
CA MET A 463 17.24 -60.31 -71.05
C MET A 463 17.13 -61.39 -69.96
N ILE A 464 18.26 -61.93 -69.51
CA ILE A 464 18.28 -62.92 -68.41
C ILE A 464 17.86 -62.27 -67.10
N PHE A 465 18.32 -61.05 -66.81
CA PHE A 465 17.89 -60.29 -65.63
C PHE A 465 16.39 -60.04 -65.64
N GLU A 466 15.81 -59.59 -66.75
CA GLU A 466 14.37 -59.33 -66.86
C GLU A 466 13.51 -60.58 -66.62
N LYS A 467 13.97 -61.77 -67.06
CA LYS A 467 13.28 -63.04 -66.75
C LYS A 467 13.43 -63.42 -65.27
N LEU A 468 14.61 -63.21 -64.70
CA LEU A 468 14.87 -63.48 -63.28
C LEU A 468 14.08 -62.55 -62.35
N ASP A 469 14.07 -61.25 -62.64
CA ASP A 469 13.29 -60.22 -61.92
C ASP A 469 11.79 -60.52 -61.95
N TYR A 470 11.26 -60.93 -63.12
CA TYR A 470 9.88 -61.38 -63.25
C TYR A 470 9.57 -62.58 -62.34
N ILE A 471 10.40 -63.62 -62.33
CA ILE A 471 10.20 -64.80 -61.46
C ILE A 471 10.28 -64.41 -59.98
N ILE A 472 11.32 -63.66 -59.57
CA ILE A 472 11.51 -63.21 -58.20
C ILE A 472 10.32 -62.36 -57.71
N LYS A 473 9.80 -61.46 -58.55
CA LYS A 473 8.63 -60.62 -58.23
C LYS A 473 7.33 -61.42 -58.20
N ARG A 474 7.06 -62.25 -59.22
CA ARG A 474 5.81 -63.04 -59.36
C ARG A 474 5.66 -64.03 -58.22
N ASP A 475 6.69 -64.83 -57.97
CA ASP A 475 6.67 -65.88 -56.95
C ASP A 475 7.04 -65.35 -55.55
N LYS A 476 7.26 -64.02 -55.45
CA LYS A 476 7.63 -63.28 -54.22
C LYS A 476 8.80 -63.89 -53.47
N MET A 477 9.76 -64.48 -54.19
CA MET A 477 10.92 -65.19 -53.63
C MET A 477 11.72 -64.31 -52.66
N TYR A 478 11.76 -63.00 -52.91
CA TYR A 478 12.42 -62.02 -52.05
C TYR A 478 11.86 -61.95 -50.61
N LEU A 479 10.64 -62.45 -50.35
CA LEU A 479 10.08 -62.52 -48.99
C LEU A 479 10.68 -63.67 -48.15
N SER A 480 11.25 -64.69 -48.79
CA SER A 480 11.96 -65.75 -48.07
C SER A 480 13.25 -65.19 -47.46
N PRO A 481 13.49 -65.31 -46.14
CA PRO A 481 14.75 -64.89 -45.51
C PRO A 481 15.96 -65.66 -46.04
N ASP A 482 15.75 -66.95 -46.38
CA ASP A 482 16.79 -67.92 -46.73
C ASP A 482 17.16 -67.92 -48.22
N LEU A 483 16.60 -67.01 -49.03
CA LEU A 483 16.85 -66.90 -50.47
C LEU A 483 18.36 -66.78 -50.76
N SER A 484 18.91 -67.84 -51.35
CA SER A 484 20.36 -68.00 -51.54
C SER A 484 20.79 -67.59 -52.95
N ARG A 485 22.03 -67.10 -53.08
CA ARG A 485 22.63 -66.78 -54.39
C ARG A 485 22.75 -68.04 -55.26
N GLU A 486 23.08 -69.17 -54.64
CA GLU A 486 23.25 -70.49 -55.25
C GLU A 486 21.94 -71.06 -55.77
N GLU A 487 20.80 -70.63 -55.23
CA GLU A 487 19.47 -70.95 -55.73
C GLU A 487 19.16 -70.14 -57.01
N LEU A 488 19.36 -68.82 -56.97
CA LEU A 488 19.14 -67.95 -58.13
C LEU A 488 20.09 -68.25 -59.30
N THR A 489 21.36 -68.56 -59.04
CA THR A 489 22.32 -68.93 -60.11
C THR A 489 21.99 -70.27 -60.76
N ARG A 490 21.36 -71.20 -60.02
CA ARG A 490 20.81 -72.45 -60.58
C ARG A 490 19.63 -72.20 -61.51
N ILE A 491 18.74 -71.24 -61.17
CA ILE A 491 17.59 -70.87 -62.02
C ILE A 491 18.07 -70.33 -63.37
N VAL A 492 19.01 -69.36 -63.38
CA VAL A 492 19.53 -68.78 -64.63
C VAL A 492 20.65 -69.60 -65.30
N ARG A 493 21.13 -70.67 -64.66
CA ARG A 493 22.23 -71.54 -65.13
C ARG A 493 23.53 -70.77 -65.45
N MET A 494 23.93 -69.83 -64.59
CA MET A 494 25.12 -68.99 -64.76
C MET A 494 26.15 -69.18 -63.64
N ASN A 495 27.43 -68.95 -63.92
CA ASN A 495 28.46 -68.90 -62.89
C ASN A 495 28.27 -67.69 -61.93
N ASN A 496 28.89 -67.76 -60.76
CA ASN A 496 28.77 -66.71 -59.74
C ASN A 496 29.29 -65.34 -60.21
N THR A 497 30.42 -65.28 -60.92
CA THR A 497 31.06 -64.03 -61.38
C THR A 497 30.17 -63.27 -62.38
N ARG A 498 29.69 -63.96 -63.42
CA ARG A 498 28.80 -63.41 -64.45
C ARG A 498 27.44 -63.03 -63.88
N PHE A 499 26.90 -63.81 -62.93
CA PHE A 499 25.69 -63.45 -62.20
C PHE A 499 25.85 -62.13 -61.42
N ALA A 500 26.96 -61.93 -60.70
CA ALA A 500 27.19 -60.66 -59.99
C ALA A 500 27.41 -59.47 -60.94
N LYS A 501 28.07 -59.68 -62.09
CA LYS A 501 28.19 -58.68 -63.16
C LYS A 501 26.80 -58.30 -63.68
N MET A 502 25.99 -59.27 -64.07
CA MET A 502 24.63 -59.08 -64.58
C MET A 502 23.71 -58.35 -63.58
N ILE A 503 23.69 -58.73 -62.30
CA ILE A 503 22.89 -58.03 -61.28
C ILE A 503 23.36 -56.57 -61.13
N LYS A 504 24.67 -56.34 -61.08
CA LYS A 504 25.23 -54.98 -60.95
C LYS A 504 24.93 -54.10 -62.17
N GLU A 505 24.99 -54.66 -63.37
CA GLU A 505 24.71 -53.95 -64.63
C GLU A 505 23.24 -53.52 -64.80
N ASN A 506 22.30 -54.24 -64.17
CA ASN A 506 20.87 -54.00 -64.34
C ASN A 506 20.19 -53.36 -63.12
N THR A 507 20.86 -53.32 -61.95
CA THR A 507 20.29 -52.78 -60.70
C THR A 507 21.14 -51.72 -60.02
N ASP A 508 22.33 -51.43 -60.58
CA ASP A 508 23.38 -50.59 -59.99
C ASP A 508 23.82 -51.00 -58.57
N THR A 509 23.47 -52.20 -58.13
CA THR A 509 23.77 -52.72 -56.79
C THR A 509 24.11 -54.22 -56.81
N ASN A 510 24.43 -54.80 -55.65
CA ASN A 510 24.65 -56.24 -55.53
C ASN A 510 23.33 -56.98 -55.22
N LEU A 511 23.34 -58.32 -55.29
CA LEU A 511 22.14 -59.14 -55.05
C LEU A 511 21.44 -58.78 -53.72
N ASN A 512 22.19 -58.60 -52.64
CA ASN A 512 21.62 -58.25 -51.35
C ASN A 512 20.97 -56.87 -51.37
N GLY A 513 21.56 -55.90 -52.06
CA GLY A 513 20.97 -54.57 -52.28
C GLY A 513 19.67 -54.62 -53.09
N TYR A 514 19.66 -55.39 -54.18
CA TYR A 514 18.47 -55.59 -55.02
C TYR A 514 17.33 -56.28 -54.25
N ILE A 515 17.60 -57.42 -53.61
CA ILE A 515 16.60 -58.13 -52.80
C ILE A 515 16.11 -57.27 -51.63
N ASN A 516 17.01 -56.57 -50.92
CA ASN A 516 16.59 -55.68 -49.83
C ASN A 516 15.75 -54.49 -50.32
N ASN A 517 15.98 -53.96 -51.52
CA ASN A 517 15.09 -52.96 -52.11
C ASN A 517 13.68 -53.53 -52.34
N LEU A 518 13.54 -54.74 -52.90
CA LEU A 518 12.22 -55.39 -53.05
C LEU A 518 11.54 -55.64 -51.70
N ARG A 519 12.28 -56.13 -50.70
CA ARG A 519 11.80 -56.32 -49.32
C ARG A 519 11.32 -55.01 -48.67
N LEU A 520 12.06 -53.91 -48.86
CA LEU A 520 11.67 -52.58 -48.37
C LEU A 520 10.44 -52.03 -49.10
N ASN A 521 10.34 -52.20 -50.42
CA ASN A 521 9.18 -51.80 -51.20
C ASN A 521 7.91 -52.50 -50.67
N TYR A 522 7.99 -53.82 -50.44
CA TYR A 522 6.91 -54.59 -49.83
C TYR A 522 6.62 -54.17 -48.37
N ALA A 523 7.64 -53.79 -47.58
CA ALA A 523 7.44 -53.27 -46.23
C ALA A 523 6.64 -51.95 -46.22
N ILE A 524 6.90 -51.07 -47.19
CA ILE A 524 6.19 -49.79 -47.35
C ILE A 524 4.74 -50.02 -47.79
N HIS A 525 4.53 -50.93 -48.75
CA HIS A 525 3.19 -51.37 -49.16
C HIS A 525 2.41 -51.97 -47.96
N LEU A 526 3.02 -52.85 -47.17
CA LEU A 526 2.40 -53.48 -46.01
C LEU A 526 2.12 -52.46 -44.87
N MET A 527 2.95 -51.43 -44.70
CA MET A 527 2.66 -50.32 -43.76
C MET A 527 1.41 -49.52 -44.12
N LYS A 528 1.05 -49.46 -45.40
CA LYS A 528 -0.14 -48.77 -45.91
C LYS A 528 -1.38 -49.66 -45.82
N GLU A 529 -1.29 -50.90 -46.32
CA GLU A 529 -2.44 -51.83 -46.36
C GLU A 529 -2.80 -52.41 -44.98
N GLN A 530 -1.85 -52.48 -44.04
CA GLN A 530 -2.04 -53.06 -42.70
C GLN A 530 -1.52 -52.12 -41.59
N PRO A 531 -2.19 -50.98 -41.36
CA PRO A 531 -1.73 -49.93 -40.43
C PRO A 531 -1.67 -50.37 -38.96
N ASP A 532 -2.27 -51.50 -38.59
CA ASP A 532 -2.21 -52.03 -37.22
C ASP A 532 -1.07 -53.05 -37.00
N TYR A 533 -0.40 -53.53 -38.04
CA TYR A 533 0.72 -54.48 -37.89
C TYR A 533 1.91 -53.87 -37.15
N THR A 534 2.52 -54.61 -36.23
CA THR A 534 3.73 -54.12 -35.52
C THR A 534 4.89 -53.97 -36.51
N LEU A 535 5.81 -53.02 -36.25
CA LEU A 535 7.01 -52.84 -37.11
C LEU A 535 7.85 -54.12 -37.22
N ARG A 536 7.84 -54.95 -36.16
CA ARG A 536 8.48 -56.27 -36.16
C ARG A 536 7.77 -57.25 -37.10
N ALA A 537 6.44 -57.35 -37.02
CA ALA A 537 5.65 -58.19 -37.93
C ALA A 537 5.82 -57.75 -39.40
N ILE A 538 5.92 -56.44 -39.67
CA ILE A 538 6.20 -55.91 -41.01
C ILE A 538 7.60 -56.32 -41.49
N ALA A 539 8.63 -56.13 -40.66
CA ALA A 539 10.01 -56.52 -41.01
C ALA A 539 10.13 -58.03 -41.29
N GLU A 540 9.56 -58.86 -40.42
CA GLU A 540 9.51 -60.32 -40.56
C GLU A 540 8.72 -60.74 -41.81
N SER A 541 7.54 -60.15 -42.07
CA SER A 541 6.74 -60.42 -43.28
C SER A 541 7.42 -59.99 -44.57
N SER A 542 8.31 -58.99 -44.51
CA SER A 542 9.17 -58.55 -45.61
C SER A 542 10.47 -59.34 -45.72
N GLY A 543 10.66 -60.43 -44.98
CA GLY A 543 11.88 -61.26 -45.06
C GLY A 543 13.13 -60.62 -44.43
N ILE A 544 12.96 -59.65 -43.52
CA ILE A 544 14.07 -58.97 -42.80
C ILE A 544 13.99 -59.30 -41.30
N ASN A 545 14.64 -60.39 -40.91
CA ASN A 545 14.59 -60.95 -39.54
C ASN A 545 15.29 -60.10 -38.46
N SER A 546 16.01 -59.04 -38.83
CA SER A 546 16.79 -58.19 -37.92
C SER A 546 16.21 -56.78 -37.86
N MET A 547 15.61 -56.40 -36.73
CA MET A 547 15.05 -55.06 -36.52
C MET A 547 16.09 -53.91 -36.64
N PRO A 548 17.34 -54.02 -36.13
CA PRO A 548 18.37 -53.02 -36.39
C PRO A 548 18.68 -52.87 -37.89
N THR A 549 18.78 -53.98 -38.61
CA THR A 549 19.03 -54.00 -40.06
C THR A 549 17.84 -53.38 -40.82
N PHE A 550 16.61 -53.72 -40.45
CA PHE A 550 15.40 -53.11 -40.99
C PHE A 550 15.37 -51.59 -40.78
N HIS A 551 15.64 -51.12 -39.56
CA HIS A 551 15.71 -49.68 -39.25
C HIS A 551 16.79 -48.96 -40.09
N GLN A 552 17.98 -49.54 -40.22
CA GLN A 552 19.07 -48.95 -41.00
C GLN A 552 18.74 -48.90 -42.50
N LEU A 553 18.28 -50.02 -43.07
CA LEU A 553 17.92 -50.13 -44.49
C LEU A 553 16.74 -49.20 -44.85
N PHE A 554 15.68 -49.22 -44.04
CA PHE A 554 14.49 -48.40 -44.27
C PHE A 554 14.81 -46.90 -44.16
N LYS A 555 15.61 -46.49 -43.15
CA LYS A 555 16.04 -45.10 -43.01
C LYS A 555 16.99 -44.66 -44.11
N GLY A 556 17.88 -45.54 -44.56
CA GLY A 556 18.75 -45.29 -45.72
C GLY A 556 17.97 -45.10 -47.02
N ARG A 557 16.86 -45.83 -47.20
CA ARG A 557 16.01 -45.76 -48.40
C ARG A 557 15.01 -44.60 -48.40
N THR A 558 14.39 -44.30 -47.26
CA THR A 558 13.27 -43.34 -47.15
C THR A 558 13.64 -42.00 -46.49
N GLY A 559 14.82 -41.91 -45.88
CA GLY A 559 15.26 -40.76 -45.07
C GLY A 559 14.67 -40.70 -43.65
N MET A 560 13.70 -41.55 -43.31
CA MET A 560 13.04 -41.55 -42.00
C MET A 560 13.00 -42.95 -41.36
N THR A 561 12.82 -43.04 -40.05
CA THR A 561 12.69 -44.35 -39.38
C THR A 561 11.35 -45.02 -39.72
N PRO A 562 11.26 -46.37 -39.65
CA PRO A 562 10.00 -47.09 -39.84
C PRO A 562 8.85 -46.58 -38.96
N SER A 563 9.14 -46.15 -37.73
CA SER A 563 8.12 -45.60 -36.82
C SER A 563 7.66 -44.20 -37.20
N GLU A 564 8.55 -43.34 -37.71
CA GLU A 564 8.17 -42.01 -38.20
C GLU A 564 7.31 -42.14 -39.46
N PHE A 565 7.68 -43.05 -40.38
CA PHE A 565 6.90 -43.35 -41.59
C PHE A 565 5.50 -43.85 -41.24
N LYS A 566 5.41 -44.90 -40.42
CA LYS A 566 4.13 -45.51 -40.05
C LYS A 566 3.21 -44.53 -39.31
N ASN A 567 3.74 -43.72 -38.40
CA ASN A 567 2.95 -42.72 -37.69
C ASN A 567 2.48 -41.59 -38.62
N ALA A 568 3.35 -41.10 -39.52
CA ALA A 568 2.98 -40.07 -40.49
C ALA A 568 1.96 -40.57 -41.53
N GLN A 569 2.02 -41.86 -41.91
CA GLN A 569 1.02 -42.54 -42.74
C GLN A 569 -0.34 -42.57 -42.02
N LYS A 570 -0.39 -43.08 -40.78
CA LYS A 570 -1.63 -43.14 -39.98
C LYS A 570 -2.26 -41.75 -39.76
N ASP A 571 -1.43 -40.73 -39.57
CA ASP A 571 -1.83 -39.33 -39.48
C ASP A 571 -2.29 -38.71 -40.81
N MET A 572 -2.10 -39.37 -41.96
CA MET A 572 -2.64 -38.93 -43.27
C MET A 572 -3.96 -39.61 -43.62
N ASP A 573 -4.19 -40.81 -43.08
CA ASP A 573 -5.41 -41.60 -43.26
C ASP A 573 -6.45 -41.34 -42.14
N SER A 574 -6.14 -40.44 -41.19
CA SER A 574 -7.01 -39.94 -40.10
C SER A 574 -7.31 -38.45 -40.24
#